data_AF-A0A101W081-F1
#
_entry.id   AF-A0A101W081-F1
#
_cell.length_a   1.000
_cell.length_b   1.000
_cell.length_c   1.000
_cell.angle_alpha   90.00
_cell.angle_beta   90.00
_cell.angle_gamma   90.00
#
_symmetry.space_group_name_H-M   'P 1'
#
loop_
_entity.id
_entity.type
_entity.pdbx_description
1 polymer ?
#
loop_
_entity_poly.entity_id
_entity_poly.type
_entity_poly.pdbx_seq_one_letter_code
_entity_poly.pdbx_strand_id
1 'polypeptide(L)' 'MKMIMLLAAVFLIIIIIEAPKLIINKYWKELIAFLSLLSLAFALTALVIFDVDIPSPLEGIEYLIDDILGLSWDRK' A
#
# COMPACT_ATOMS: atom_id res chain seq x y z
N MET A 1 -12.29 -1.82 -16.45
CA MET A 1 -12.95 -0.49 -16.25
C MET A 1 -13.70 -0.38 -14.92
N LYS A 2 -14.65 -1.28 -14.60
CA LYS A 2 -15.48 -1.19 -13.37
C LYS A 2 -14.67 -1.15 -12.07
N MET A 3 -13.67 -2.02 -11.93
CA MET A 3 -12.80 -2.08 -10.74
C MET A 3 -11.97 -0.81 -10.54
N ILE A 4 -11.48 -0.19 -11.61
CA ILE A 4 -10.72 1.06 -11.54
C ILE A 4 -11.61 2.22 -11.07
N MET A 5 -12.87 2.28 -11.53
CA MET A 5 -13.82 3.29 -11.06
C MET A 5 -14.14 3.11 -9.56
N LEU A 6 -14.30 1.86 -9.11
CA LEU A 6 -14.52 1.56 -7.69
C LEU A 6 -13.29 1.94 -6.85
N LEU A 7 -12.09 1.64 -7.33
CA LEU A 7 -10.84 2.06 -6.69
C LEU A 7 -10.81 3.58 -6.52
N ALA A 8 -10.98 4.33 -7.60
CA ALA A 8 -10.96 5.79 -7.55
C ALA A 8 -12.04 6.35 -6.61
N ALA A 9 -13.25 5.78 -6.64
CA ALA A 9 -14.35 6.20 -5.78
C ALA A 9 -14.05 6.00 -4.29
N VAL A 10 -13.54 4.83 -3.89
CA VAL A 10 -13.21 4.53 -2.49
C VAL A 10 -12.12 5.48 -1.97
N PHE A 11 -11.04 5.67 -2.73
CA PHE A 11 -9.97 6.55 -2.32
C PHE A 11 -10.40 8.03 -2.27
N LEU A 12 -11.26 8.47 -3.19
CA LEU A 12 -11.86 9.81 -3.14
C LEU A 12 -12.72 10.01 -1.88
N ILE A 13 -13.55 9.02 -1.51
CA ILE A 13 -14.36 9.08 -0.30
C ILE A 13 -13.47 9.24 0.93
N ILE A 14 -12.38 8.47 1.02
CA ILE A 14 -11.42 8.56 2.13
C ILE A 14 -10.81 9.97 2.21
N ILE A 15 -10.38 10.53 1.07
CA ILE A 15 -9.82 11.90 1.02
C ILE A 15 -10.86 12.92 1.47
N ILE A 16 -12.10 12.82 0.98
CA ILE A 16 -13.16 13.78 1.31
C ILE A 16 -13.51 13.76 2.79
N ILE A 17 -13.44 12.59 3.44
CA ILE A 17 -13.76 12.46 4.88
C ILE A 17 -12.60 12.93 5.74
N GLU A 18 -11.37 12.48 5.46
CA GLU A 18 -10.22 12.69 6.36
C GLU A 18 -9.42 13.96 6.05
N ALA A 19 -9.22 14.32 4.78
CA ALA A 19 -8.35 15.44 4.41
C ALA A 19 -8.85 16.81 4.91
N PRO A 20 -10.17 17.14 4.88
CA PRO A 20 -10.65 18.43 5.38
C PRO A 20 -10.33 18.62 6.86
N LYS A 21 -10.44 17.58 7.68
CA LYS A 21 -10.13 17.65 9.10
C LYS A 21 -8.66 18.00 9.34
N LEU A 22 -7.75 17.43 8.53
CA LEU A 22 -6.31 17.73 8.62
C LEU A 22 -5.99 19.14 8.13
N ILE A 23 -6.63 19.59 7.05
CA ILE A 23 -6.45 20.93 6.47
C ILE A 23 -6.97 22.01 7.41
N ILE A 24 -8.20 21.85 7.94
CA ILE A 24 -8.84 22.82 8.83
C ILE A 24 -8.02 23.02 10.10
N ASN A 25 -7.50 21.93 10.68
CA ASN A 25 -6.66 21.99 11.88
C ASN A 25 -5.19 22.35 11.60
N LYS A 26 -4.82 22.63 10.33
CA LYS A 26 -3.45 22.97 9.89
C LYS A 26 -2.41 21.89 10.22
N TYR A 27 -2.82 20.63 10.26
CA TYR A 27 -1.97 19.47 10.49
C TYR A 27 -1.27 19.04 9.19
N TRP A 28 -0.34 19.88 8.72
CA TRP A 28 0.32 19.69 7.42
C TRP A 28 1.25 18.48 7.40
N LYS A 29 1.91 18.16 8.52
CA LYS A 29 2.82 16.99 8.60
C LYS A 29 2.01 15.69 8.54
N GLU A 30 0.90 15.67 9.26
CA GLU A 30 -0.06 14.58 9.30
C GLU A 30 -0.75 14.42 7.95
N LEU A 31 -1.09 15.53 7.26
CA LEU A 31 -1.63 15.49 5.91
C LEU A 31 -0.63 14.87 4.92
N ILE A 32 0.65 15.22 5.02
CA ILE A 32 1.70 14.61 4.17
C ILE A 32 1.83 13.11 4.46
N ALA A 33 1.86 12.72 5.73
CA ALA A 33 1.92 11.30 6.12
C ALA A 33 0.67 10.52 5.68
N PHE A 34 -0.51 11.12 5.82
CA PHE A 34 -1.76 10.54 5.34
C PHE A 34 -1.73 10.35 3.82
N LEU A 35 -1.35 11.39 3.07
CA LEU A 35 -1.29 11.33 1.60
C LEU A 35 -0.21 10.35 1.11
N SER A 36 0.94 10.25 1.78
CA SER A 36 1.99 9.30 1.39
C SER A 36 1.53 7.85 1.58
N LEU A 37 0.93 7.53 2.72
CA LEU A 37 0.36 6.21 2.99
C LEU A 37 -0.81 5.88 2.05
N LEU A 38 -1.70 6.86 1.82
CA LEU A 38 -2.83 6.70 0.93
C LEU A 38 -2.39 6.47 -0.52
N SER A 39 -1.40 7.22 -0.99
CA SER A 39 -0.81 7.05 -2.32
C SER A 39 -0.16 5.67 -2.46
N LEU A 40 0.54 5.20 -1.42
CA LEU A 40 1.15 3.87 -1.42
C LEU A 40 0.10 2.76 -1.49
N ALA A 41 -0.97 2.86 -0.69
CA ALA A 41 -2.09 1.91 -0.74
C ALA A 41 -2.78 1.93 -2.12
N PHE A 42 -2.97 3.11 -2.71
CA PHE A 42 -3.55 3.24 -4.05
C PHE A 42 -2.67 2.59 -5.11
N ALA A 43 -1.36 2.84 -5.08
CA ALA A 43 -0.41 2.27 -6.01
C ALA A 43 -0.38 0.74 -5.92
N LEU A 44 -0.30 0.18 -4.71
CA LEU A 44 -0.34 -1.27 -4.51
C LEU A 44 -1.64 -1.88 -5.03
N THR A 45 -2.78 -1.29 -4.69
CA THR A 45 -4.08 -1.81 -5.15
C THR A 45 -4.24 -1.68 -6.66
N ALA A 46 -3.72 -0.59 -7.26
CA ALA A 46 -3.71 -0.42 -8.70
C ALA A 46 -2.85 -1.50 -9.38
N LEU A 47 -1.65 -1.78 -8.87
CA LEU A 47 -0.78 -2.85 -9.38
C LEU A 47 -1.50 -4.22 -9.36
N VAL A 48 -2.19 -4.54 -8.27
CA VAL A 48 -3.02 -5.77 -8.18
C VAL A 48 -4.13 -5.78 -9.24
N ILE A 49 -4.82 -4.67 -9.47
CA ILE A 49 -5.88 -4.58 -10.49
C ILE A 49 -5.33 -4.71 -11.92
N PHE A 50 -4.10 -4.26 -12.15
CA PHE A 50 -3.40 -4.40 -13.42
C PHE A 50 -2.76 -5.78 -13.61
N ASP A 51 -3.01 -6.72 -12.70
CA ASP A 51 -2.47 -8.09 -12.75
C ASP A 51 -0.92 -8.09 -12.75
N VAL A 52 -0.33 -7.09 -12.11
CA VAL A 52 1.12 -7.06 -11.89
C VAL A 52 1.43 -8.02 -10.76
N ASP A 53 2.26 -9.02 -11.03
CA ASP A 53 2.79 -9.93 -10.02
C ASP A 53 3.60 -9.13 -8.98
N ILE A 54 3.00 -8.92 -7.82
CA ILE A 54 3.68 -8.35 -6.66
C ILE A 54 4.32 -9.53 -5.95
N PRO A 55 5.67 -9.64 -5.94
CA PRO A 55 6.34 -10.75 -5.27
C PRO A 55 5.93 -10.76 -3.81
N SER A 56 5.63 -11.95 -3.29
CA SER A 56 5.17 -12.04 -1.91
C SER A 56 6.29 -11.58 -0.97
N PRO A 57 6.00 -10.79 0.08
CA PRO A 57 7.01 -10.45 1.08
C PRO A 57 7.64 -11.70 1.71
N LEU A 58 6.88 -12.81 1.73
CA LEU A 58 7.33 -14.11 2.20
C LEU A 58 8.49 -14.63 1.34
N GLU A 59 8.38 -14.58 0.01
CA GLU A 59 9.46 -14.96 -0.90
C GLU A 59 10.72 -14.10 -0.68
N GLY A 60 10.54 -12.80 -0.45
CA GLY A 60 11.66 -11.91 -0.14
C GLY A 60 12.34 -12.24 1.19
N ILE A 61 11.56 -12.63 2.21
CA ILE A 61 12.06 -13.06 3.52
C ILE A 61 12.75 -14.43 3.39
N GLU A 62 12.15 -15.38 2.67
CA GLU A 62 12.73 -16.69 2.39
C GLU A 62 14.09 -16.53 1.70
N TYR A 63 14.20 -15.69 0.67
CA TYR A 63 15.47 -15.38 0.02
C TYR A 63 16.50 -14.76 1.00
N LEU A 64 16.08 -13.83 1.87
CA LEU A 64 16.96 -13.25 2.89
C LEU A 64 17.45 -14.30 3.90
N ILE A 65 16.59 -15.22 4.30
CA ILE A 65 16.88 -16.23 5.31
C ILE A 65 17.75 -17.36 4.73
N ASP A 66 17.37 -17.89 3.58
CA ASP A 66 18.00 -19.06 2.98
C ASP A 66 19.28 -18.65 2.21
N ASP A 67 19.23 -17.62 1.36
CA ASP A 67 20.36 -17.27 0.48
C ASP A 67 21.37 -16.31 1.15
N ILE A 68 20.91 -15.36 1.95
CA ILE A 68 21.80 -14.34 2.56
C ILE A 68 22.29 -14.79 3.93
N LEU A 69 21.39 -15.29 4.78
CA LEU A 69 21.74 -15.69 6.15
C LEU A 69 22.15 -17.16 6.25
N GLY A 70 21.87 -17.99 5.24
CA GLY A 70 22.19 -19.42 5.23
C GLY A 70 21.48 -20.20 6.34
N LEU A 71 20.41 -19.64 6.91
CA LEU A 71 19.63 -20.25 7.97
C LEU A 71 18.51 -21.05 7.32
N SER A 72 18.84 -22.24 6.79
CA SER A 72 17.85 -23.09 6.11
C SER A 72 16.62 -23.31 6.99
N TRP A 73 15.49 -22.74 6.60
CA TRP A 73 14.23 -22.92 7.34
C TRP A 73 13.68 -24.33 7.05
N ASP A 74 13.72 -25.24 8.04
CA ASP A 74 13.20 -26.60 7.90
C ASP A 74 11.67 -26.56 7.76
N ARG A 75 11.18 -26.74 6.52
CA ARG A 75 9.76 -26.80 6.20
C ARG A 75 9.19 -28.18 6.60
N LYS A 76 8.43 -28.22 7.69
CA LYS A 76 7.43 -29.28 7.94
C LYS A 76 6.07 -28.89 7.36
#